data_AF-A0A6G2JKA1-F1
#
_entry.id   AF-A0A6G2JKA1-F1
#
_cell.length_a   1.000
_cell.length_b   1.000
_cell.length_c   1.000
_cell.angle_alpha   90.00
_cell.angle_beta   90.00
_cell.angle_gamma   90.00
#
_symmetry.space_group_name_H-M   'P 1'
#
loop_
_entity.id
_entity.type
_entity.pdbx_description
1 polymer ?
#
loop_
_entity_poly.entity_id
_entity_poly.type
_entity_poly.pdbx_seq_one_letter_code
_entity_poly.pdbx_strand_id
1 'polypeptide(L)'
;MHMTKKTLEQVVGERPFPEYADWWPVGSAFTAFMSDAIVSVWKALDPDSDALNEVRESAKGYIRTVYGRPARRGLVEAFVHPDGETALQSGEFDALSYAFYRSAFRHIERHPDRFEDGLERERRLFTIRVGKLFFDHLNRHLALDLPEGLNTPGQLEQLSAAIDRVGRFLHDQGYLRSHFAFRFDVDVEQEDTRIIQHADEVVSRLQKGRLAYALYEMGYPVILPSAVYLYHTIGEAQHHSSRTIENLFGEVGYDARETDDFDPIGYPSEMVVELWEIRSL
;
A
#
# COMPACT_ATOMS: atom_id res chain seq x y z
N MET A 1 -5.56 10.87 21.48
CA MET A 1 -5.22 12.32 21.37
C MET A 1 -5.97 12.86 20.15
N HIS A 2 -6.85 13.85 20.29
CA HIS A 2 -7.65 14.34 19.16
C HIS A 2 -6.77 15.24 18.28
N MET A 3 -6.09 14.66 17.29
CA MET A 3 -5.34 15.46 16.31
C MET A 3 -6.32 16.37 15.58
N THR A 4 -6.09 17.69 15.61
CA THR A 4 -6.81 18.62 14.74
C THR A 4 -6.47 18.24 13.30
N LYS A 5 -7.46 17.78 12.51
CA LYS A 5 -7.24 17.37 11.12
C LYS A 5 -6.63 18.54 10.34
N LYS A 6 -5.39 18.38 9.88
CA LYS A 6 -4.69 19.38 9.07
C LYS A 6 -5.27 19.42 7.66
N THR A 7 -5.17 20.56 6.97
CA THR A 7 -5.46 20.63 5.54
C THR A 7 -4.32 20.02 4.73
N LEU A 8 -4.59 19.64 3.47
CA LEU A 8 -3.54 19.10 2.59
C LEU A 8 -2.39 20.12 2.42
N GLU A 9 -2.71 21.39 2.24
CA GLU A 9 -1.73 22.48 2.10
C GLU A 9 -0.83 22.62 3.33
N GLN A 10 -1.41 22.47 4.54
CA GLN A 10 -0.64 22.52 5.78
C GLN A 10 0.35 21.35 5.85
N VAL A 11 -0.11 20.13 5.58
CA VAL A 11 0.75 18.94 5.65
C VAL A 11 1.84 18.98 4.59
N VAL A 12 1.53 19.39 3.36
CA VAL A 12 2.51 19.54 2.28
C VAL A 12 3.55 20.61 2.62
N GLY A 13 3.12 21.72 3.22
CA GLY A 13 4.03 22.79 3.65
C GLY A 13 4.97 22.37 4.78
N GLU A 14 4.51 21.51 5.68
CA GLU A 14 5.32 20.93 6.76
C GLU A 14 6.24 19.81 6.26
N ARG A 15 5.78 19.03 5.29
CA ARG A 15 6.46 17.82 4.81
C ARG A 15 6.32 17.64 3.29
N PRO A 16 7.09 18.39 2.49
CA PRO A 16 7.14 18.19 1.05
C PRO A 16 7.91 16.91 0.70
N PHE A 17 7.61 16.33 -0.47
CA PHE A 17 8.36 15.22 -1.07
C PHE A 17 8.95 15.64 -2.42
N PRO A 18 9.94 16.55 -2.45
CA PRO A 18 10.52 17.05 -3.69
C PRO A 18 11.11 15.94 -4.57
N GLU A 19 11.55 14.83 -3.97
CA GLU A 19 12.10 13.67 -4.67
C GLU A 19 11.08 12.93 -5.55
N TYR A 20 9.78 13.22 -5.35
CA TYR A 20 8.65 12.70 -6.13
C TYR A 20 8.13 13.71 -7.16
N ALA A 21 8.75 14.90 -7.26
CA ALA A 21 8.33 15.93 -8.22
C ALA A 21 8.57 15.47 -9.68
N ASP A 22 9.61 14.68 -9.91
CA ASP A 22 9.88 14.06 -11.21
C ASP A 22 9.04 12.81 -11.35
N TRP A 23 8.06 12.87 -12.26
CA TRP A 23 7.17 11.77 -12.52
C TRP A 23 7.83 10.72 -13.41
N TRP A 24 7.49 9.45 -13.17
CA TRP A 24 7.91 8.32 -14.00
C TRP A 24 6.69 7.54 -14.51
N PRO A 25 6.84 6.80 -15.62
CA PRO A 25 5.74 5.97 -16.13
C PRO A 25 5.35 4.87 -15.14
N VAL A 26 4.04 4.65 -15.01
CA VAL A 26 3.47 3.50 -14.30
C VAL A 26 2.92 2.51 -15.33
N GLY A 27 3.29 1.25 -15.18
CA GLY A 27 2.94 0.17 -16.10
C GLY A 27 1.44 -0.10 -16.17
N SER A 28 0.98 -0.51 -17.35
CA SER A 28 -0.46 -0.71 -17.62
C SER A 28 -1.05 -1.89 -16.85
N ALA A 29 -0.29 -2.96 -16.60
CA ALA A 29 -0.78 -4.11 -15.85
C ALA A 29 -1.04 -3.73 -14.38
N PHE A 30 -0.07 -3.08 -13.73
CA PHE A 30 -0.26 -2.56 -12.38
C PHE A 30 -1.43 -1.56 -12.31
N THR A 31 -1.46 -0.59 -13.24
CA THR A 31 -2.52 0.41 -13.31
C THR A 31 -3.90 -0.23 -13.43
N ALA A 32 -4.05 -1.23 -14.31
CA ALA A 32 -5.32 -1.94 -14.50
C ALA A 32 -5.76 -2.70 -13.25
N PHE A 33 -4.84 -3.42 -12.60
CA PHE A 33 -5.15 -4.18 -11.39
C PHE A 33 -5.55 -3.26 -10.23
N MET A 34 -4.81 -2.18 -10.02
CA MET A 34 -5.11 -1.22 -8.96
C MET A 34 -6.35 -0.38 -9.24
N SER A 35 -6.56 0.01 -10.49
CA SER A 35 -7.79 0.67 -10.93
C SER A 35 -9.01 -0.17 -10.58
N ASP A 36 -9.03 -1.43 -11.02
CA ASP A 36 -10.15 -2.33 -10.74
C ASP A 36 -10.32 -2.54 -9.23
N ALA A 37 -9.24 -2.82 -8.50
CA ALA A 37 -9.31 -3.04 -7.06
C ALA A 37 -9.86 -1.82 -6.30
N ILE A 38 -9.33 -0.62 -6.54
CA ILE A 38 -9.76 0.60 -5.86
C ILE A 38 -11.20 0.95 -6.24
N VAL A 39 -11.52 0.98 -7.53
CA VAL A 39 -12.81 1.43 -8.03
C VAL A 39 -13.92 0.44 -7.65
N SER A 40 -13.65 -0.87 -7.70
CA SER A 40 -14.64 -1.89 -7.33
C SER A 40 -14.97 -1.84 -5.84
N VAL A 41 -13.98 -1.73 -4.95
CA VAL A 41 -14.24 -1.62 -3.50
C VAL A 41 -14.88 -0.27 -3.17
N TRP A 42 -14.47 0.82 -3.82
CA TRP A 42 -15.10 2.13 -3.65
C TRP A 42 -16.57 2.14 -4.09
N LYS A 43 -16.90 1.53 -5.24
CA LYS A 43 -18.30 1.39 -5.70
C LYS A 43 -19.13 0.51 -4.76
N ALA A 44 -18.53 -0.51 -4.15
CA ALA A 44 -19.21 -1.39 -3.21
C ALA A 44 -19.65 -0.67 -1.92
N LEU A 45 -19.11 0.51 -1.63
CA LEU A 45 -19.61 1.37 -0.54
C LEU A 45 -20.95 2.03 -0.87
N ASP A 46 -21.46 1.92 -2.11
CA ASP A 46 -22.63 2.66 -2.59
C ASP A 46 -22.46 4.18 -2.36
N PRO A 47 -21.42 4.79 -2.97
CA PRO A 47 -21.13 6.19 -2.77
C PRO A 47 -22.21 7.08 -3.42
N ASP A 48 -22.42 8.27 -2.86
CA ASP A 48 -23.40 9.24 -3.35
C ASP A 48 -23.20 9.56 -4.84
N SER A 49 -24.27 9.96 -5.53
CA SER A 49 -24.22 10.25 -6.98
C SER A 49 -23.16 11.30 -7.38
N ASP A 50 -22.81 12.22 -6.47
CA ASP A 50 -21.79 13.25 -6.69
C ASP A 50 -20.37 12.84 -6.26
N ALA A 51 -20.19 11.65 -5.68
CA ALA A 51 -18.90 11.23 -5.11
C ALA A 51 -17.79 11.16 -6.17
N LEU A 52 -18.11 10.82 -7.42
CA LEU A 52 -17.13 10.84 -8.50
C LEU A 52 -16.66 12.27 -8.82
N ASN A 53 -17.52 13.28 -8.67
CA ASN A 53 -17.13 14.68 -8.79
C ASN A 53 -16.22 15.11 -7.62
N GLU A 54 -16.48 14.63 -6.40
CA GLU A 54 -15.56 14.86 -5.27
C GLU A 54 -14.17 14.24 -5.55
N VAL A 55 -14.11 13.04 -6.13
CA VAL A 55 -12.84 12.41 -6.53
C VAL A 55 -12.10 13.26 -7.56
N ARG A 56 -12.77 13.79 -8.59
CA ARG A 56 -12.17 14.68 -9.60
C ARG A 56 -11.55 15.92 -8.97
N GLU A 57 -12.32 16.64 -8.15
CA GLU A 57 -11.83 17.85 -7.52
C GLU A 57 -10.71 17.55 -6.51
N SER A 58 -10.78 16.42 -5.81
CA SER A 58 -9.72 15.98 -4.89
C SER A 58 -8.43 15.64 -5.63
N ALA A 59 -8.48 14.88 -6.73
CA ALA A 59 -7.29 14.52 -7.52
C ALA A 59 -6.65 15.78 -8.15
N LYS A 60 -7.48 16.67 -8.71
CA LYS A 60 -7.02 17.95 -9.27
C LYS A 60 -6.42 18.87 -8.21
N GLY A 61 -7.06 18.95 -7.04
CA GLY A 61 -6.53 19.67 -5.88
C GLY A 61 -5.17 19.11 -5.45
N TYR A 62 -5.08 17.78 -5.33
CA TYR A 62 -3.85 17.10 -4.94
C TYR A 62 -2.70 17.38 -5.90
N ILE A 63 -2.87 17.18 -7.21
CA ILE A 63 -1.79 17.40 -8.19
C ILE A 63 -1.27 18.83 -8.15
N ARG A 64 -2.17 19.80 -7.99
CA ARG A 64 -1.80 21.21 -7.90
C ARG A 64 -1.07 21.52 -6.60
N THR A 65 -1.55 21.03 -5.47
CA THR A 65 -0.98 21.33 -4.15
C THR A 65 0.36 20.61 -3.94
N VAL A 66 0.46 19.34 -4.32
CA VAL A 66 1.64 18.49 -4.07
C VAL A 66 2.70 18.64 -5.16
N TYR A 67 2.29 18.67 -6.43
CA TYR A 67 3.23 18.67 -7.56
C TYR A 67 3.32 20.00 -8.29
N GLY A 68 2.51 21.01 -7.94
CA GLY A 68 2.53 22.33 -8.59
C GLY A 68 2.11 22.30 -10.06
N ARG A 69 1.34 21.28 -10.49
CA ARG A 69 0.99 21.03 -11.90
C ARG A 69 -0.53 21.03 -12.12
N PRO A 70 -1.01 21.28 -13.36
CA PRO A 70 -2.39 21.02 -13.71
C PRO A 70 -2.63 19.51 -13.87
N ALA A 71 -3.79 19.02 -13.43
CA ALA A 71 -4.21 17.66 -13.70
C ALA A 71 -4.58 17.46 -15.17
N ARG A 72 -4.27 16.28 -15.72
CA ARG A 72 -4.69 15.86 -17.05
C ARG A 72 -6.23 15.84 -17.15
N ARG A 73 -6.77 16.32 -18.27
CA ARG A 73 -8.21 16.25 -18.53
C ARG A 73 -8.64 14.78 -18.66
N GLY A 74 -9.75 14.41 -18.04
CA GLY A 74 -10.27 13.05 -18.10
C GLY A 74 -9.49 12.03 -17.25
N LEU A 75 -8.61 12.49 -16.34
CA LEU A 75 -7.75 11.60 -15.56
C LEU A 75 -8.54 10.57 -14.74
N VAL A 76 -9.61 11.01 -14.06
CA VAL A 76 -10.44 10.11 -13.25
C VAL A 76 -11.23 9.15 -14.13
N GLU A 77 -11.75 9.61 -15.26
CA GLU A 77 -12.47 8.76 -16.23
C GLU A 77 -11.57 7.66 -16.77
N ALA A 78 -10.34 8.01 -17.16
CA ALA A 78 -9.34 7.05 -17.64
C ALA A 78 -8.94 6.04 -16.55
N PHE A 79 -9.02 6.42 -15.27
CA PHE A 79 -8.79 5.49 -14.17
C PHE A 79 -9.99 4.60 -13.85
N VAL A 80 -11.22 5.09 -14.02
CA VAL A 80 -12.45 4.29 -13.80
C VAL A 80 -12.72 3.35 -14.97
N HIS A 81 -12.35 3.76 -16.17
CA HIS A 81 -12.52 3.03 -17.42
C HIS A 81 -11.19 2.99 -18.18
N PRO A 82 -10.21 2.20 -17.71
CA PRO A 82 -8.93 2.11 -18.39
C PRO A 82 -9.12 1.57 -19.81
N ASP A 83 -8.73 2.37 -20.80
CA ASP A 83 -8.73 2.02 -22.22
C ASP A 83 -7.46 1.26 -22.66
N GLY A 84 -6.45 1.21 -21.79
CA GLY A 84 -5.15 0.59 -22.04
C GLY A 84 -4.22 1.41 -22.93
N GLU A 85 -4.66 2.55 -23.46
CA GLU A 85 -3.89 3.38 -24.39
C GLU A 85 -3.15 4.51 -23.67
N THR A 86 -3.74 5.03 -22.58
CA THR A 86 -3.16 6.16 -21.86
C THR A 86 -2.37 5.72 -20.63
N ALA A 87 -1.04 5.71 -20.74
CA ALA A 87 -0.17 5.44 -19.59
C ALA A 87 -0.36 6.50 -18.48
N LEU A 88 -0.42 6.03 -17.22
CA LEU A 88 -0.37 6.92 -16.06
C LEU A 88 1.07 7.27 -15.72
N GLN A 89 1.24 8.48 -15.21
CA GLN A 89 2.46 8.90 -14.54
C GLN A 89 2.35 8.68 -13.03
N SER A 90 3.49 8.53 -12.35
CA SER A 90 3.56 8.22 -10.93
C SER A 90 2.78 9.21 -10.06
N GLY A 91 2.94 10.52 -10.29
CA GLY A 91 2.16 11.54 -9.58
C GLY A 91 0.67 11.60 -9.96
N GLU A 92 0.28 11.10 -11.13
CA GLU A 92 -1.15 10.93 -11.47
C GLU A 92 -1.75 9.77 -10.70
N PHE A 93 -1.04 8.63 -10.62
CA PHE A 93 -1.47 7.47 -9.85
C PHE A 93 -1.56 7.79 -8.35
N ASP A 94 -0.55 8.45 -7.79
CA ASP A 94 -0.52 8.90 -6.39
C ASP A 94 -1.73 9.78 -6.05
N ALA A 95 -2.05 10.75 -6.90
CA ALA A 95 -3.22 11.63 -6.74
C ALA A 95 -4.57 10.90 -6.86
N LEU A 96 -4.67 9.92 -7.78
CA LEU A 96 -5.86 9.09 -7.93
C LEU A 96 -6.07 8.21 -6.69
N SER A 97 -5.01 7.56 -6.21
CA SER A 97 -5.05 6.77 -4.98
C SER A 97 -5.52 7.63 -3.80
N TYR A 98 -4.90 8.81 -3.59
CA TYR A 98 -5.34 9.77 -2.57
C TYR A 98 -6.84 10.09 -2.67
N ALA A 99 -7.31 10.45 -3.86
CA ALA A 99 -8.67 10.93 -4.06
C ALA A 99 -9.73 9.85 -3.81
N PHE A 100 -9.51 8.63 -4.29
CA PHE A 100 -10.43 7.52 -4.07
C PHE A 100 -10.46 7.07 -2.60
N TYR A 101 -9.30 6.91 -1.95
CA TYR A 101 -9.25 6.55 -0.53
C TYR A 101 -9.87 7.64 0.35
N ARG A 102 -9.58 8.92 0.09
CA ARG A 102 -10.22 10.02 0.81
C ARG A 102 -11.73 10.03 0.64
N SER A 103 -12.23 9.77 -0.57
CA SER A 103 -13.68 9.65 -0.83
C SER A 103 -14.29 8.48 -0.05
N ALA A 104 -13.68 7.29 -0.10
CA ALA A 104 -14.12 6.12 0.64
C ALA A 104 -14.17 6.38 2.16
N PHE A 105 -13.09 6.92 2.72
CA PHE A 105 -12.98 7.15 4.16
C PHE A 105 -13.94 8.22 4.68
N ARG A 106 -14.28 9.21 3.84
CA ARG A 106 -15.33 10.19 4.13
C ARG A 106 -16.72 9.60 4.03
N HIS A 107 -16.94 8.72 3.06
CA HIS A 107 -18.22 8.01 2.96
C HIS A 107 -18.47 7.16 4.21
N ILE A 108 -17.47 6.41 4.67
CA ILE A 108 -17.54 5.62 5.91
C ILE A 108 -17.80 6.54 7.12
N GLU A 109 -17.08 7.65 7.24
CA GLU A 109 -17.26 8.62 8.33
C GLU A 109 -18.65 9.26 8.36
N ARG A 110 -19.28 9.49 7.20
CA ARG A 110 -20.62 10.09 7.08
C ARG A 110 -21.75 9.09 7.34
N HIS A 111 -21.49 7.79 7.23
CA HIS A 111 -22.51 6.74 7.32
C HIS A 111 -22.13 5.65 8.33
N PRO A 112 -21.85 5.99 9.60
CA PRO A 112 -21.42 5.01 10.60
C PRO A 112 -22.45 3.88 10.79
N ASP A 113 -23.74 4.19 10.65
CA ASP A 113 -24.84 3.21 10.81
C ASP A 113 -24.89 2.13 9.72
N ARG A 114 -24.13 2.28 8.62
CA ARG A 114 -24.03 1.28 7.54
C ARG A 114 -22.98 0.20 7.83
N PHE A 115 -22.19 0.36 8.89
CA PHE A 115 -21.05 -0.50 9.20
C PHE A 115 -21.14 -1.07 10.61
N GLU A 116 -20.62 -2.28 10.79
CA GLU A 116 -20.68 -2.99 12.08
C GLU A 116 -19.52 -2.58 13.00
N ASP A 117 -18.37 -2.27 12.41
CA ASP A 117 -17.16 -1.91 13.15
C ASP A 117 -16.99 -0.38 13.32
N GLY A 118 -16.08 0.01 14.22
CA GLY A 118 -15.71 1.41 14.40
C GLY A 118 -15.04 2.04 13.16
N LEU A 119 -15.09 3.37 13.05
CA LEU A 119 -14.59 4.13 11.89
C LEU A 119 -13.17 3.72 11.44
N GLU A 120 -12.24 3.63 12.39
CA GLU A 120 -10.86 3.25 12.13
C GLU A 120 -10.76 1.85 11.51
N ARG A 121 -11.48 0.89 12.12
CA ARG A 121 -11.52 -0.50 11.66
C ARG A 121 -12.12 -0.61 10.26
N GLU A 122 -13.18 0.12 9.94
CA GLU A 122 -13.80 0.08 8.62
C GLU A 122 -12.93 0.68 7.51
N ARG A 123 -12.19 1.74 7.83
CA ARG A 123 -11.18 2.29 6.90
C ARG A 123 -10.07 1.28 6.66
N ARG A 124 -9.58 0.62 7.71
CA ARG A 124 -8.62 -0.48 7.58
C ARG A 124 -9.18 -1.62 6.73
N LEU A 125 -10.43 -2.05 6.96
CA LEU A 125 -11.10 -3.08 6.16
C LEU A 125 -11.24 -2.68 4.68
N PHE A 126 -11.50 -1.40 4.38
CA PHE A 126 -11.46 -0.91 3.01
C PHE A 126 -10.08 -1.15 2.37
N THR A 127 -8.99 -0.81 3.06
CA THR A 127 -7.63 -1.03 2.56
C THR A 127 -7.33 -2.52 2.34
N ILE A 128 -7.77 -3.39 3.26
CA ILE A 128 -7.61 -4.84 3.17
C ILE A 128 -8.34 -5.39 1.95
N ARG A 129 -9.59 -4.96 1.72
CA ARG A 129 -10.38 -5.38 0.56
C ARG A 129 -9.74 -4.98 -0.76
N VAL A 130 -9.21 -3.75 -0.85
CA VAL A 130 -8.46 -3.30 -2.04
C VAL A 130 -7.21 -4.15 -2.24
N GLY A 131 -6.43 -4.36 -1.18
CA GLY A 131 -5.21 -5.18 -1.23
C GLY A 131 -5.48 -6.61 -1.67
N LYS A 132 -6.54 -7.26 -1.17
CA LYS A 132 -6.93 -8.61 -1.57
C LYS A 132 -7.26 -8.70 -3.06
N LEU A 133 -8.07 -7.76 -3.57
CA LEU A 133 -8.42 -7.76 -5.00
C LEU A 133 -7.20 -7.52 -5.89
N PHE A 134 -6.31 -6.59 -5.52
CA PHE A 134 -5.06 -6.39 -6.24
C PHE A 134 -4.19 -7.65 -6.22
N PHE A 135 -4.01 -8.26 -5.06
CA PHE A 135 -3.24 -9.51 -4.92
C PHE A 135 -3.84 -10.62 -5.77
N ASP A 136 -5.16 -10.77 -5.85
CA ASP A 136 -5.80 -11.79 -6.68
C ASP A 136 -5.53 -11.61 -8.17
N HIS A 137 -5.52 -10.36 -8.66
CA HIS A 137 -5.09 -10.06 -10.03
C HIS A 137 -3.62 -10.37 -10.25
N LEU A 138 -2.77 -9.92 -9.32
CA LEU A 138 -1.33 -10.12 -9.39
C LEU A 138 -0.97 -11.62 -9.38
N ASN A 139 -1.57 -12.38 -8.48
CA ASN A 139 -1.33 -13.81 -8.35
C ASN A 139 -1.75 -14.56 -9.61
N ARG A 140 -2.91 -14.23 -10.20
CA ARG A 140 -3.32 -14.79 -11.50
C ARG A 140 -2.37 -14.39 -12.63
N HIS A 141 -1.91 -13.14 -12.65
CA HIS A 141 -1.02 -12.63 -13.68
C HIS A 141 0.37 -13.27 -13.62
N LEU A 142 0.93 -13.40 -12.42
CA LEU A 142 2.25 -13.96 -12.20
C LEU A 142 2.21 -15.49 -12.13
N ALA A 143 1.07 -16.12 -11.81
CA ALA A 143 0.99 -17.52 -11.42
C ALA A 143 2.05 -17.83 -10.35
N LEU A 144 1.88 -17.26 -9.15
CA LEU A 144 2.82 -17.45 -8.06
C LEU A 144 2.80 -18.93 -7.63
N ASP A 145 3.99 -19.49 -7.48
CA ASP A 145 4.18 -20.84 -6.96
C ASP A 145 4.41 -20.71 -5.46
N LEU A 146 3.33 -20.88 -4.67
CA LEU A 146 3.34 -20.71 -3.23
C LEU A 146 3.43 -22.07 -2.51
N PRO A 147 4.21 -22.17 -1.42
CA PRO A 147 4.29 -23.39 -0.64
C PRO A 147 3.00 -23.66 0.15
N GLU A 148 2.71 -24.92 0.49
CA GLU A 148 1.56 -25.30 1.35
C GLU A 148 1.74 -24.91 2.84
N GLY A 149 2.88 -24.31 3.20
CA GLY A 149 3.22 -23.87 4.56
C GLY A 149 4.71 -23.53 4.69
N LEU A 150 5.19 -23.17 5.88
CA LEU A 150 6.59 -22.78 6.12
C LEU A 150 7.25 -23.69 7.17
N ASN A 151 7.21 -25.00 6.89
CA ASN A 151 7.71 -26.04 7.78
C ASN A 151 9.12 -26.54 7.41
N THR A 152 9.66 -26.13 6.27
CA THR A 152 10.98 -26.55 5.79
C THR A 152 11.73 -25.37 5.16
N PRO A 153 13.07 -25.39 5.15
CA PRO A 153 13.86 -24.38 4.45
C PRO A 153 13.48 -24.24 2.97
N GLY A 154 13.22 -25.34 2.26
CA GLY A 154 12.80 -25.30 0.86
C GLY A 154 11.46 -24.59 0.63
N GLN A 155 10.54 -24.65 1.58
CA GLN A 155 9.29 -23.89 1.51
C GLN A 155 9.52 -22.39 1.74
N LEU A 156 10.44 -22.02 2.64
CA LEU A 156 10.84 -20.62 2.82
C LEU A 156 11.52 -20.08 1.55
N GLU A 157 12.37 -20.88 0.89
CA GLU A 157 12.98 -20.53 -0.39
C GLU A 157 11.93 -20.32 -1.49
N GLN A 158 10.93 -21.21 -1.59
CA GLN A 158 9.81 -21.07 -2.52
C GLN A 158 9.00 -19.79 -2.25
N LEU A 159 8.69 -19.49 -0.98
CA LEU A 159 8.03 -18.25 -0.58
C LEU A 159 8.86 -17.01 -0.98
N SER A 160 10.16 -17.04 -0.68
CA SER A 160 11.09 -15.95 -0.96
C SER A 160 11.16 -15.66 -2.46
N ALA A 161 11.22 -16.72 -3.29
CA ALA A 161 11.16 -16.59 -4.73
C ALA A 161 9.83 -15.99 -5.23
N ALA A 162 8.70 -16.32 -4.60
CA ALA A 162 7.41 -15.70 -4.92
C ALA A 162 7.38 -14.20 -4.56
N ILE A 163 7.90 -13.83 -3.39
CA ILE A 163 8.03 -12.44 -2.95
C ILE A 163 8.93 -11.66 -3.92
N ASP A 164 10.06 -12.22 -4.35
CA ASP A 164 10.95 -11.60 -5.33
C ASP A 164 10.29 -11.41 -6.71
N ARG A 165 9.38 -12.30 -7.11
CA ARG A 165 8.58 -12.13 -8.34
C ARG A 165 7.60 -10.97 -8.21
N VAL A 166 6.93 -10.85 -7.07
CA VAL A 166 6.09 -9.69 -6.74
C VAL A 166 6.91 -8.40 -6.76
N GLY A 167 8.06 -8.39 -6.10
CA GLY A 167 8.95 -7.23 -6.05
C GLY A 167 9.43 -6.75 -7.40
N ARG A 168 9.86 -7.69 -8.27
CA ARG A 168 10.21 -7.38 -9.66
C ARG A 168 9.04 -6.81 -10.43
N PHE A 169 7.83 -7.38 -10.28
CA PHE A 169 6.64 -6.80 -10.91
C PHE A 169 6.39 -5.36 -10.45
N LEU A 170 6.44 -5.10 -9.13
CA LEU A 170 6.21 -3.75 -8.59
C LEU A 170 7.27 -2.75 -9.08
N HIS A 171 8.53 -3.17 -9.18
CA HIS A 171 9.60 -2.35 -9.74
C HIS A 171 9.41 -2.10 -11.24
N ASP A 172 9.22 -3.15 -12.04
CA ASP A 172 9.13 -3.07 -13.51
C ASP A 172 7.86 -2.33 -13.97
N GLN A 173 6.81 -2.36 -13.16
CA GLN A 173 5.58 -1.58 -13.40
C GLN A 173 5.65 -0.17 -12.81
N GLY A 174 6.79 0.27 -12.28
CA GLY A 174 6.98 1.63 -11.78
C GLY A 174 6.17 1.95 -10.52
N TYR A 175 5.71 0.96 -9.76
CA TYR A 175 5.20 1.20 -8.40
C TYR A 175 6.35 1.55 -7.45
N LEU A 176 7.50 0.89 -7.60
CA LEU A 176 8.76 1.24 -6.93
C LEU A 176 9.72 1.82 -7.96
N ARG A 177 10.39 2.93 -7.63
CA ARG A 177 11.31 3.56 -8.58
C ARG A 177 12.66 2.87 -8.68
N SER A 178 13.14 2.29 -7.58
CA SER A 178 14.56 1.89 -7.51
C SER A 178 14.87 0.61 -6.75
N HIS A 179 14.07 0.23 -5.74
CA HIS A 179 14.46 -0.87 -4.86
C HIS A 179 13.27 -1.66 -4.34
N PHE A 180 13.48 -2.96 -4.19
CA PHE A 180 12.63 -3.89 -3.46
C PHE A 180 13.54 -4.93 -2.80
N ALA A 181 13.34 -5.18 -1.51
CA ALA A 181 13.87 -6.37 -0.86
C ALA A 181 12.97 -6.80 0.30
N PHE A 182 12.77 -8.11 0.46
CA PHE A 182 12.15 -8.69 1.65
C PHE A 182 13.15 -9.65 2.29
N ARG A 183 13.74 -9.27 3.42
CA ARG A 183 14.89 -9.95 4.01
C ARG A 183 14.51 -10.63 5.32
N PHE A 184 14.91 -11.89 5.46
CA PHE A 184 14.70 -12.67 6.69
C PHE A 184 15.87 -12.61 7.67
N ASP A 185 17.03 -12.11 7.22
CA ASP A 185 18.10 -11.66 8.10
C ASP A 185 17.75 -10.27 8.65
N VAL A 186 17.62 -10.20 9.97
CA VAL A 186 17.21 -9.00 10.70
C VAL A 186 18.27 -8.68 11.75
N ASP A 187 18.72 -7.44 11.76
CA ASP A 187 19.55 -6.87 12.83
C ASP A 187 19.17 -5.40 12.97
N VAL A 188 18.20 -5.12 13.84
CA VAL A 188 17.64 -3.79 14.05
C VAL A 188 17.43 -3.49 15.53
N GLU A 189 17.38 -2.21 15.86
CA GLU A 189 17.04 -1.72 17.20
C GLU A 189 15.64 -1.10 17.16
N GLN A 190 14.73 -1.60 18.00
CA GLN A 190 13.35 -1.13 18.14
C GLN A 190 13.06 -0.93 19.62
N GLU A 191 12.65 0.28 20.02
CA GLU A 191 12.30 0.63 21.42
C GLU A 191 13.31 0.12 22.46
N ASP A 192 14.59 0.43 22.28
CA ASP A 192 15.73 -0.02 23.13
C ASP A 192 15.97 -1.54 23.15
N THR A 193 15.29 -2.30 22.29
CA THR A 193 15.45 -3.75 22.12
C THR A 193 16.07 -4.05 20.77
N ARG A 194 17.22 -4.74 20.77
CA ARG A 194 17.84 -5.23 19.54
C ARG A 194 17.23 -6.56 19.12
N ILE A 195 16.67 -6.61 17.92
CA ILE A 195 16.11 -7.81 17.29
C ILE A 195 17.15 -8.35 16.31
N ILE A 196 17.67 -9.55 16.61
CA ILE A 196 18.61 -10.28 15.75
C ILE A 196 17.97 -11.62 15.36
N GLN A 197 17.92 -11.89 14.07
CA GLN A 197 17.46 -13.16 13.51
C GLN A 197 18.22 -13.45 12.21
N HIS A 198 18.68 -14.68 12.03
CA HIS A 198 19.18 -15.16 10.75
C HIS A 198 18.09 -15.83 9.92
N ALA A 199 18.20 -15.77 8.59
CA ALA A 199 17.18 -16.35 7.70
C ALA A 199 16.96 -17.86 7.94
N ASP A 200 18.02 -18.60 8.31
CA ASP A 200 17.95 -20.05 8.61
C ASP A 200 17.21 -20.38 9.92
N GLU A 201 16.96 -19.37 10.77
CA GLU A 201 16.21 -19.55 12.02
C GLU A 201 14.70 -19.47 11.82
N VAL A 202 14.21 -18.80 10.76
CA VAL A 202 12.78 -18.49 10.53
C VAL A 202 11.89 -19.72 10.69
N VAL A 203 12.17 -20.78 9.94
CA VAL A 203 11.37 -22.02 9.95
C VAL A 203 11.35 -22.62 11.36
N SER A 204 12.50 -22.68 12.02
CA SER A 204 12.61 -23.26 13.35
C SER A 204 11.86 -22.45 14.42
N ARG A 205 11.76 -21.13 14.25
CA ARG A 205 11.00 -20.24 15.13
C ARG A 205 9.50 -20.45 14.94
N LEU A 206 9.04 -20.43 13.70
CA LEU A 206 7.64 -20.64 13.36
C LEU A 206 7.13 -22.02 13.83
N GLN A 207 7.91 -23.08 13.63
CA GLN A 207 7.57 -24.43 14.13
C GLN A 207 7.43 -24.52 15.65
N LYS A 208 8.12 -23.64 16.40
CA LYS A 208 8.04 -23.56 17.86
C LYS A 208 6.92 -22.63 18.33
N GLY A 209 6.06 -22.15 17.43
CA GLY A 209 5.01 -21.17 17.72
C GLY A 209 5.56 -19.80 18.14
N ARG A 210 6.78 -19.45 17.70
CA ARG A 210 7.42 -18.15 17.99
C ARG A 210 7.29 -17.21 16.80
N LEU A 211 7.38 -15.91 17.07
CA LEU A 211 7.49 -14.88 16.03
C LEU A 211 8.79 -15.05 15.23
N ALA A 212 8.66 -14.96 13.92
CA ALA A 212 9.78 -14.69 13.02
C ALA A 212 9.68 -13.24 12.52
N TYR A 213 10.82 -12.66 12.14
CA TYR A 213 10.92 -11.28 11.69
C TYR A 213 11.40 -11.19 10.24
N ALA A 214 11.07 -10.09 9.56
CA ALA A 214 11.62 -9.74 8.27
C ALA A 214 11.74 -8.21 8.11
N LEU A 215 12.59 -7.76 7.21
CA LEU A 215 12.67 -6.35 6.78
C LEU A 215 12.11 -6.20 5.37
N TYR A 216 11.18 -5.28 5.19
CA TYR A 216 10.66 -4.92 3.89
C TYR A 216 11.18 -3.55 3.44
N GLU A 217 12.04 -3.55 2.42
CA GLU A 217 12.68 -2.36 1.87
C GLU A 217 12.03 -1.96 0.55
N MET A 218 11.65 -0.68 0.43
CA MET A 218 10.99 -0.10 -0.75
C MET A 218 11.65 1.21 -1.16
N GLY A 219 12.19 1.25 -2.38
CA GLY A 219 12.81 2.45 -2.95
C GLY A 219 11.80 3.29 -3.71
N TYR A 220 11.48 4.47 -3.17
CA TYR A 220 10.49 5.42 -3.68
C TYR A 220 9.14 4.79 -4.09
N PRO A 221 8.38 4.20 -3.14
CA PRO A 221 7.05 3.70 -3.45
C PRO A 221 6.15 4.85 -3.89
N VAL A 222 5.51 4.71 -5.06
CA VAL A 222 4.76 5.79 -5.73
C VAL A 222 3.70 6.45 -4.84
N ILE A 223 3.15 5.70 -3.89
CA ILE A 223 2.11 6.19 -2.98
C ILE A 223 2.61 6.82 -1.68
N LEU A 224 3.93 6.89 -1.44
CA LEU A 224 4.44 7.42 -0.17
C LEU A 224 3.87 8.81 0.13
N PRO A 225 3.88 9.80 -0.79
CA PRO A 225 3.36 11.13 -0.50
C PRO A 225 1.89 11.09 -0.10
N SER A 226 1.04 10.41 -0.87
CA SER A 226 -0.39 10.36 -0.55
C SER A 226 -0.72 9.51 0.68
N ALA A 227 0.06 8.46 1.00
CA ALA A 227 -0.12 7.69 2.23
C ALA A 227 0.13 8.57 3.47
N VAL A 228 1.24 9.34 3.48
CA VAL A 228 1.57 10.32 4.52
C VAL A 228 0.44 11.35 4.66
N TYR A 229 0.01 11.92 3.53
CA TYR A 229 -0.98 13.00 3.55
C TYR A 229 -2.38 12.52 3.92
N LEU A 230 -2.78 11.30 3.54
CA LEU A 230 -4.03 10.70 4.01
C LEU A 230 -4.00 10.50 5.52
N TYR A 231 -2.90 9.95 6.06
CA TYR A 231 -2.76 9.74 7.49
C TYR A 231 -2.93 11.06 8.28
N HIS A 232 -2.25 12.14 7.90
CA HIS A 232 -2.39 13.42 8.58
C HIS A 232 -3.75 14.13 8.38
N THR A 233 -4.40 13.93 7.24
CA THR A 233 -5.64 14.66 6.91
C THR A 233 -6.91 13.90 7.29
N ILE A 234 -6.87 12.57 7.34
CA ILE A 234 -8.02 11.69 7.60
C ILE A 234 -7.81 10.78 8.81
N GLY A 235 -6.57 10.46 9.18
CA GLY A 235 -6.23 9.57 10.29
C GLY A 235 -6.07 8.10 9.90
N GLU A 236 -5.93 7.81 8.60
CA GLU A 236 -5.67 6.46 8.08
C GLU A 236 -4.88 6.57 6.77
N ALA A 237 -3.93 5.67 6.55
CA ALA A 237 -3.14 5.60 5.34
C ALA A 237 -3.71 4.56 4.35
N GLN A 238 -3.22 4.63 3.12
CA GLN A 238 -3.43 3.57 2.14
C GLN A 238 -2.19 2.68 2.11
N HIS A 239 -2.38 1.37 1.94
CA HIS A 239 -1.31 0.38 1.90
C HIS A 239 -1.55 -0.55 0.71
N HIS A 240 -0.70 -0.49 -0.31
CA HIS A 240 -0.81 -1.37 -1.49
C HIS A 240 0.18 -2.52 -1.44
N SER A 241 1.49 -2.20 -1.40
CA SER A 241 2.56 -3.20 -1.35
C SER A 241 2.51 -4.03 -0.08
N SER A 242 2.37 -3.41 1.10
CA SER A 242 2.29 -4.14 2.37
C SER A 242 1.12 -5.11 2.35
N ARG A 243 -0.09 -4.69 1.94
CA ARG A 243 -1.25 -5.60 1.79
C ARG A 243 -0.98 -6.74 0.81
N THR A 244 -0.17 -6.52 -0.23
CA THR A 244 0.21 -7.59 -1.17
C THR A 244 1.03 -8.67 -0.47
N ILE A 245 1.99 -8.27 0.36
CA ILE A 245 2.82 -9.20 1.15
C ILE A 245 1.99 -9.90 2.22
N GLU A 246 1.12 -9.19 2.94
CA GLU A 246 0.21 -9.80 3.93
C GLU A 246 -0.65 -10.90 3.29
N ASN A 247 -1.24 -10.63 2.11
CA ASN A 247 -2.05 -11.62 1.40
C ASN A 247 -1.21 -12.82 0.93
N LEU A 248 0.03 -12.60 0.49
CA LEU A 248 0.95 -13.67 0.11
C LEU A 248 1.23 -14.62 1.29
N PHE A 249 1.48 -14.07 2.50
CA PHE A 249 1.61 -14.88 3.72
C PHE A 249 0.30 -15.57 4.11
N GLY A 250 -0.84 -14.90 3.93
CA GLY A 250 -2.17 -15.47 4.20
C GLY A 250 -2.45 -16.73 3.38
N GLU A 251 -2.10 -16.75 2.09
CA GLU A 251 -2.28 -17.91 1.21
C GLU A 251 -1.43 -19.13 1.63
N VAL A 252 -0.35 -18.91 2.39
CA VAL A 252 0.52 -19.98 2.89
C VAL A 252 0.24 -20.35 4.35
N GLY A 253 -0.81 -19.78 4.97
CA GLY A 253 -1.27 -20.11 6.32
C GLY A 253 -0.61 -19.31 7.45
N TYR A 254 -0.10 -18.12 7.16
CA TYR A 254 0.59 -17.27 8.14
C TYR A 254 0.01 -15.86 8.18
N ASP A 255 0.04 -15.24 9.35
CA ASP A 255 -0.21 -13.82 9.54
C ASP A 255 1.14 -13.11 9.53
N ALA A 256 1.30 -12.17 8.60
CA ALA A 256 2.48 -11.31 8.51
C ALA A 256 2.04 -9.86 8.45
N ARG A 257 2.68 -8.99 9.22
CA ARG A 257 2.33 -7.56 9.32
C ARG A 257 3.51 -6.73 9.81
N GLU A 258 3.50 -5.43 9.53
CA GLU A 258 4.43 -4.47 10.14
C GLU A 258 4.28 -4.46 11.67
N THR A 259 5.39 -4.31 12.41
CA THR A 259 5.42 -4.33 13.88
C THR A 259 4.84 -3.09 14.53
N ASP A 260 4.96 -1.96 13.85
CA ASP A 260 4.37 -0.68 14.24
C ASP A 260 3.27 -0.34 13.23
N ASP A 261 2.14 0.24 13.68
CA ASP A 261 1.19 0.86 12.75
C ASP A 261 1.95 2.01 12.07
N PHE A 262 2.47 1.75 10.86
CA PHE A 262 3.11 2.67 9.93
C PHE A 262 3.08 4.13 10.40
N ASP A 263 4.17 4.63 11.00
CA ASP A 263 4.37 6.07 11.13
C ASP A 263 5.17 6.54 9.92
N PRO A 264 4.50 7.00 8.85
CA PRO A 264 5.19 7.46 7.67
C PRO A 264 6.15 8.61 7.97
N ILE A 265 6.06 9.29 9.13
CA ILE A 265 6.83 10.47 9.52
C ILE A 265 8.32 10.18 9.69
N GLY A 266 8.69 8.96 10.09
CA GLY A 266 10.08 8.60 10.38
C GLY A 266 10.93 8.16 9.19
N TYR A 267 10.31 7.75 8.08
CA TYR A 267 11.06 7.12 6.99
C TYR A 267 11.77 8.14 6.07
N PRO A 268 13.04 7.88 5.69
CA PRO A 268 13.68 8.59 4.58
C PRO A 268 12.84 8.42 3.32
N SER A 269 12.64 9.52 2.58
CA SER A 269 11.81 9.50 1.37
C SER A 269 12.36 8.58 0.26
N GLU A 270 13.68 8.34 0.28
CA GLU A 270 14.38 7.49 -0.68
C GLU A 270 14.26 5.99 -0.44
N MET A 271 14.04 5.58 0.81
CA MET A 271 14.00 4.17 1.22
C MET A 271 13.11 4.00 2.45
N VAL A 272 11.96 3.38 2.24
CA VAL A 272 11.08 2.95 3.32
C VAL A 272 11.54 1.55 3.75
N VAL A 273 11.77 1.35 5.05
CA VAL A 273 12.19 0.06 5.61
C VAL A 273 11.26 -0.30 6.76
N GLU A 274 10.38 -1.26 6.54
CA GLU A 274 9.41 -1.73 7.53
C GLU A 274 9.95 -2.98 8.23
N LEU A 275 9.85 -3.06 9.56
CA LEU A 275 10.05 -4.31 10.30
C LEU A 275 8.73 -5.08 10.36
N TRP A 276 8.79 -6.37 10.04
CA TRP A 276 7.62 -7.25 9.95
C TRP A 276 7.71 -8.38 10.96
N GLU A 277 6.56 -8.71 11.54
CA GLU A 277 6.31 -9.89 12.37
C GLU A 277 5.54 -10.94 11.58
N ILE A 278 5.94 -12.21 11.72
CA ILE A 278 5.34 -13.36 11.07
C ILE A 278 5.00 -14.42 12.12
N ARG A 279 3.76 -14.94 12.07
CA ARG A 279 3.28 -16.02 12.95
C ARG A 279 2.37 -16.98 12.19
N SER A 280 2.30 -18.23 12.65
CA SER A 280 1.29 -19.18 12.17
C SER A 280 -0.12 -18.70 12.57
N LEU A 281 -1.09 -18.89 11.67
CA LEU A 281 -2.51 -18.69 11.97
C LEU A 281 -3.06 -19.75 12.94
#